data_AF-A0A2A3LL74-F1
#
_entry.id   AF-A0A2A3LL74-F1
#
_cell.length_a   1.000
_cell.length_b   1.000
_cell.length_c   1.000
_cell.angle_alpha   90.00
_cell.angle_beta   90.00
_cell.angle_gamma   90.00
#
_symmetry.space_group_name_H-M   'P 1'
#
loop_
_entity.id
_entity.type
_entity.pdbx_description
1 polymer ?
#
loop_
_entity_poly.entity_id
_entity_poly.type
_entity_poly.pdbx_seq_one_letter_code
_entity_poly.pdbx_strand_id
1 'polypeptide(L)' 'MSVSRCMGRALKIAEAPRATWADAIAAVPEACPHADCTGGQGCRARVADYLRIQWRMVAAREQRRERAAA' A
#
# COMPACT_ATOMS: atom_id res chain seq x y z
N MET A 1 -17.57 4.21 9.59
CA MET A 1 -16.58 4.84 8.68
C MET A 1 -16.21 3.83 7.60
N SER A 2 -16.64 4.04 6.36
CA SER A 2 -16.26 3.16 5.24
C SER A 2 -14.79 3.41 4.91
N VAL A 3 -13.94 2.41 5.11
CA VAL A 3 -12.57 2.45 4.63
C VAL A 3 -12.67 2.50 3.11
N SER A 4 -12.27 3.62 2.49
CA SER A 4 -12.32 3.81 1.03
C SER A 4 -11.81 2.53 0.33
N ARG A 5 -12.50 2.03 -0.70
CA ARG A 5 -12.15 0.75 -1.37
C ARG A 5 -10.67 0.67 -1.78
N CYS A 6 -10.09 1.80 -2.16
CA CYS A 6 -8.65 1.95 -2.43
C CYS A 6 -7.76 1.56 -1.25
N MET A 7 -8.15 1.93 -0.04
CA MET A 7 -7.41 1.59 1.18
C MET A 7 -7.53 0.08 1.50
N GLY A 8 -8.68 -0.55 1.21
CA GLY A 8 -8.79 -2.01 1.28
C GLY A 8 -7.82 -2.72 0.34
N ARG A 9 -7.58 -2.16 -0.85
CA ARG A 9 -6.55 -2.67 -1.78
C ARG A 9 -5.14 -2.44 -1.24
N ALA A 10 -4.86 -1.28 -0.65
CA ALA A 10 -3.56 -0.98 -0.05
C ALA A 10 -3.20 -1.97 1.07
N LEU A 11 -4.17 -2.31 1.94
CA LEU A 11 -3.98 -3.30 3.00
C LEU A 11 -3.63 -4.68 2.44
N LYS A 12 -4.35 -5.14 1.40
CA LYS A 12 -4.01 -6.41 0.71
C LYS A 12 -2.61 -6.42 0.11
N ILE A 13 -2.14 -5.30 -0.43
CA ILE A 13 -0.78 -5.20 -0.95
C ILE A 13 0.23 -5.28 0.19
N ALA A 14 -0.07 -4.64 1.33
CA ALA A 14 0.80 -4.63 2.50
C ALA A 14 1.00 -6.03 3.14
N GLU A 15 0.11 -6.99 2.86
CA GLU A 15 0.25 -8.40 3.29
C GLU A 15 1.27 -9.18 2.45
N ALA A 16 1.55 -8.73 1.22
CA ALA A 16 2.51 -9.37 0.33
C ALA A 16 3.96 -8.97 0.66
N PRO A 17 4.98 -9.73 0.18
CA PRO A 17 6.37 -9.35 0.35
C PRO A 17 6.65 -7.95 -0.19
N ARG A 18 7.43 -7.17 0.56
CA ARG A 18 7.74 -5.78 0.22
C ARG A 18 8.27 -5.60 -1.21
N ALA A 19 9.03 -6.57 -1.72
CA ALA A 19 9.56 -6.57 -3.08
C ALA A 19 8.47 -6.50 -4.18
N THR A 20 7.29 -7.06 -3.95
CA THR A 20 6.20 -7.12 -4.95
C THR A 20 5.29 -5.90 -4.93
N TRP A 21 5.52 -4.96 -4.00
CA TRP A 21 4.60 -3.84 -3.81
C TRP A 21 4.60 -2.89 -5.00
N ALA A 22 5.74 -2.66 -5.64
CA ALA A 22 5.84 -1.76 -6.80
C ALA A 22 4.94 -2.24 -7.95
N ASP A 23 5.04 -3.52 -8.31
CA ASP A 23 4.21 -4.14 -9.36
C ASP A 23 2.74 -4.13 -8.96
N ALA A 24 2.45 -4.43 -7.70
CA ALA A 24 1.09 -4.45 -7.19
C ALA A 24 0.44 -3.05 -7.19
N ILE A 25 1.21 -1.99 -6.93
CA ILE A 25 0.76 -0.59 -7.04
C ILE A 25 0.55 -0.20 -8.51
N ALA A 26 1.45 -0.60 -9.41
CA ALA A 26 1.33 -0.32 -10.84
C ALA A 26 0.05 -0.93 -11.44
N ALA A 27 -0.33 -2.12 -10.96
CA ALA A 27 -1.57 -2.78 -11.33
C ALA A 27 -2.85 -2.12 -10.77
N VAL A 28 -2.74 -1.12 -9.88
CA VAL A 28 -3.91 -0.39 -9.37
C VAL A 28 -4.43 0.57 -10.45
N PRO A 29 -5.73 0.52 -10.78
CA PRO A 29 -6.36 1.50 -11.65
C PRO A 29 -6.25 2.91 -11.07
N GLU A 30 -5.98 3.88 -11.93
CA GLU A 30 -5.87 5.28 -11.52
C GLU A 30 -7.23 5.87 -11.17
N ALA A 31 -8.22 5.66 -12.05
CA ALA A 31 -9.61 5.94 -11.77
C ALA A 31 -10.22 4.82 -10.93
N CYS A 32 -10.86 5.19 -9.82
CA CYS A 32 -11.69 4.24 -9.12
C CYS A 32 -13.04 4.10 -9.84
N PRO A 33 -13.51 2.88 -10.13
CA PRO A 33 -14.77 2.66 -10.86
C PRO A 33 -16.02 3.03 -10.05
N HIS A 34 -15.86 3.42 -8.78
CA HIS A 34 -16.96 3.77 -7.89
C HIS A 34 -16.94 5.27 -7.57
N ALA A 35 -18.13 5.88 -7.59
CA ALA A 35 -18.33 7.28 -7.26
C ALA A 35 -18.00 7.62 -5.78
N ASP A 36 -17.82 6.61 -4.93
CA ASP A 36 -17.52 6.73 -3.50
C ASP A 36 -16.01 6.77 -3.17
N CYS A 37 -15.15 6.65 -4.19
CA CYS A 37 -13.71 6.89 -4.06
C CYS A 37 -13.43 8.39 -3.93
N THR A 38 -13.82 8.90 -2.78
CA THR A 38 -13.81 10.28 -2.37
C THR A 38 -12.38 10.75 -2.14
N GLY A 39 -11.91 11.66 -2.99
CA GLY A 39 -10.63 12.35 -2.73
C GLY A 39 -9.99 13.10 -3.88
N GLY A 40 -10.47 13.01 -5.12
CA GLY A 40 -9.90 13.73 -6.29
C GLY A 40 -8.52 13.21 -6.74
N GLN A 41 -7.68 12.74 -5.81
CA GLN A 41 -6.50 11.92 -6.10
C GLN A 41 -6.93 10.50 -6.47
N GLY A 42 -6.41 10.01 -7.61
CA GLY A 42 -6.68 8.66 -8.10
C GLY A 42 -6.34 7.57 -7.09
N CYS A 43 -7.00 6.41 -7.23
CA CYS A 43 -6.90 5.27 -6.32
C CYS A 43 -5.44 4.79 -6.16
N ARG A 44 -4.69 4.78 -7.27
CA ARG A 44 -3.26 4.46 -7.31
C ARG A 44 -2.42 5.40 -6.45
N ALA A 45 -2.64 6.71 -6.55
CA ALA A 45 -1.90 7.71 -5.77
C ALA A 45 -2.13 7.51 -4.27
N ARG A 46 -3.39 7.31 -3.87
CA ARG A 46 -3.76 7.07 -2.47
C ARG A 46 -3.15 5.77 -1.91
N VAL A 47 -3.11 4.70 -2.71
CA VAL A 47 -2.46 3.44 -2.35
C VAL A 47 -0.95 3.63 -2.20
N ALA A 48 -0.31 4.34 -3.14
CA ALA A 48 1.12 4.60 -3.11
C ALA A 48 1.53 5.41 -1.87
N ASP A 49 0.78 6.45 -1.53
CA ASP A 49 1.05 7.29 -0.35
C ASP A 49 0.95 6.49 0.95
N TYR A 50 -0.08 5.65 1.08
CA TYR A 50 -0.23 4.77 2.24
C TYR A 50 0.94 3.79 2.37
N LEU A 51 1.29 3.10 1.27
CA LEU A 51 2.34 2.09 1.28
C LEU A 51 3.73 2.70 1.48
N ARG A 52 3.97 3.95 1.07
CA ARG A 52 5.22 4.67 1.34
C ARG A 52 5.52 4.77 2.84
N ILE A 53 4.50 5.01 3.66
CA ILE A 53 4.64 5.07 5.11
C ILE A 53 4.88 3.66 5.67
N GLN A 54 4.09 2.69 5.23
CA GLN A 54 4.23 1.29 5.66
C GLN A 54 5.60 0.70 5.30
N TRP A 55 6.15 1.04 4.14
CA TRP A 55 7.44 0.59 3.66
C TRP A 55 8.56 0.86 4.67
N ARG A 56 8.59 2.08 5.22
CA ARG A 56 9.61 2.47 6.22
C ARG A 56 9.49 1.63 7.49
N MET A 57 8.26 1.37 7.93
CA MET A 57 8.02 0.55 9.11
C MET A 57 8.39 -0.91 8.90
N VAL A 58 8.05 -1.48 7.75
CA VAL A 58 8.39 -2.87 7.38
C VAL A 58 9.90 -3.03 7.21
N ALA A 59 10.56 -2.14 6.45
CA ALA A 59 12.01 -2.18 6.27
C ALA A 59 12.77 -2.09 7.61
N ALA A 60 12.32 -1.25 8.55
CA ALA A 60 12.92 -1.17 9.87
C ALA A 60 12.66 -2.42 10.74
N ARG A 61 11.58 -3.17 10.49
CA ARG A 61 11.32 -4.46 11.15
C ARG A 61 12.18 -5.57 10.54
N GLU A 62 12.31 -5.60 9.21
CA GLU A 62 13.19 -6.54 8.49
C GLU A 62 14.64 -6.40 8.98
N GLN A 63 15.20 -5.18 8.98
CA GLN A 63 16.57 -4.94 9.46
C GLN A 63 16.77 -5.34 10.92
N ARG A 64 15.77 -5.12 11.79
CA ARG A 64 15.86 -5.55 13.19
C ARG A 64 15.84 -7.06 13.35
N ARG A 65 15.06 -7.76 12.52
CA ARG A 65 15.05 -9.23 12.49
C ARG A 65 16.36 -9.80 11.96
N GLU A 66 16.89 -9.24 10.88
CA GLU A 66 18.20 -9.65 10.33
C GLU A 66 19.31 -9.47 11.35
N ARG A 67 19.37 -8.34 12.05
CA ARG A 67 20.35 -8.09 13.12
C ARG A 67 20.19 -8.97 14.35
N ALA A 68 18.98 -9.44 14.65
CA ALA A 68 18.74 -10.34 15.78
C ALA A 68 19.01 -11.81 15.42
N ALA A 69 19.05 -12.14 14.13
CA ALA A 69 19.33 -13.47 13.61
C ALA A 69 20.82 -13.69 13.26
N ALA A 70 21.61 -12.61 13.20
CA ALA A 70 23.07 -12.61 13.03
C ALA A 70 23.78 -12.61 14.39
#